data_AF-A0A7Y4HVM9-F1
#
_entry.id   AF-A0A7Y4HVM9-F1
#
_cell.length_a   1.000
_cell.length_b   1.000
_cell.length_c   1.000
_cell.angle_alpha   90.00
_cell.angle_beta   90.00
_cell.angle_gamma   90.00
#
_symmetry.space_group_name_H-M   'P 1'
#
loop_
_entity.id
_entity.type
_entity.pdbx_description
1 polymer ?
#
loop_
_entity_poly.entity_id
_entity_poly.type
_entity_poly.pdbx_seq_one_letter_code
_entity_poly.pdbx_strand_id
1 'polypeptide(L)' 'MISDYTVNSAYAVARSLLADPQNRPTAICCASDEMAIGVILAARDLGLRVPDQLSVIGVDKHPLGTVFGLTTIDQ' A
#
# COMPACT_ATOMS: atom_id res chain seq x y z
N MET A 1 4.44 13.43 4.99
CA MET A 1 4.06 12.48 6.07
C MET A 1 2.57 12.25 5.93
N ILE A 2 2.11 11.01 5.71
CA ILE A 2 0.68 10.69 5.68
C ILE A 2 0.20 10.81 7.13
N SER A 3 -0.60 11.83 7.46
CA SER A 3 -0.97 12.15 8.86
C SER A 3 -2.11 11.30 9.40
N ASP A 4 -2.93 10.75 8.51
CA ASP A 4 -4.14 10.05 8.89
C ASP A 4 -3.93 8.59 8.46
N TYR A 5 -3.75 7.67 9.41
CA TYR A 5 -3.45 6.24 9.21
C TYR A 5 -4.68 5.48 8.67
N THR A 6 -5.28 5.98 7.60
CA THR A 6 -6.52 5.45 7.03
C THR A 6 -6.27 4.88 5.65
N VAL A 7 -7.13 3.95 5.25
CA VAL A 7 -7.15 3.38 3.90
C VAL A 7 -7.30 4.48 2.84
N ASN A 8 -8.24 5.41 3.04
CA ASN A 8 -8.59 6.42 2.04
C ASN A 8 -7.48 7.45 1.80
N SER A 9 -6.84 7.94 2.87
CA SER A 9 -5.71 8.86 2.77
C SER A 9 -4.51 8.20 2.09
N ALA A 10 -4.17 6.97 2.50
CA ALA A 10 -3.08 6.21 1.89
C ALA A 10 -3.35 5.92 0.41
N TYR A 11 -4.58 5.55 0.05
CA TYR A 11 -5.00 5.38 -1.34
C TYR A 11 -4.78 6.64 -2.19
N ALA A 12 -5.25 7.81 -1.72
CA ALA A 12 -5.15 9.05 -2.48
C ALA A 12 -3.68 9.45 -2.73
N VAL A 13 -2.83 9.32 -1.70
CA VAL A 13 -1.40 9.62 -1.80
C VAL A 13 -0.69 8.61 -2.70
N ALA A 14 -0.94 7.32 -2.51
CA ALA A 14 -0.33 6.26 -3.31
C ALA A 14 -0.71 6.37 -4.79
N ARG A 15 -1.96 6.71 -5.09
CA ARG A 15 -2.43 6.89 -6.47
C ARG A 15 -1.67 8.02 -7.17
N SER A 16 -1.40 9.13 -6.47
CA SER A 16 -0.58 10.22 -7.01
C SER A 16 0.88 9.79 -7.19
N LEU A 17 1.46 9.15 -6.18
CA LEU A 17 2.86 8.70 -6.17
C LEU A 17 3.17 7.65 -7.25
N LEU A 18 2.23 6.75 -7.53
CA LEU A 18 2.39 5.65 -8.48
C LEU A 18 1.96 6.00 -9.92
N ALA A 19 1.41 7.19 -10.14
CA ALA A 19 0.82 7.58 -11.42
C ALA A 19 1.86 7.73 -12.55
N ASP A 20 3.11 8.03 -12.22
CA ASP A 20 4.20 8.17 -13.21
C ASP A 20 4.97 6.85 -13.37
N PRO A 21 4.83 6.13 -14.50
CA PRO A 21 5.51 4.86 -14.72
C PRO A 21 7.04 4.97 -14.75
N GLN A 22 7.60 6.15 -15.04
CA GLN A 22 9.05 6.36 -15.13
C GLN A 22 9.68 6.59 -13.76
N ASN A 23 8.92 7.17 -12.81
CA ASN A 23 9.45 7.61 -11.52
C ASN A 23 8.79 6.94 -10.30
N ARG A 24 7.76 6.11 -10.49
CA ARG A 24 7.10 5.41 -9.38
C ARG A 24 8.05 4.46 -8.65
N PRO A 25 7.92 4.34 -7.32
CA PRO A 25 8.70 3.36 -6.56
C PRO A 25 8.32 1.92 -6.91
N THR A 26 9.24 0.98 -6.69
CA THR A 26 9.01 -0.47 -6.79
C THR A 26 8.60 -1.09 -5.46
N ALA A 27 8.70 -0.35 -4.35
CA ALA A 27 8.28 -0.80 -3.03
C ALA A 27 7.77 0.37 -2.16
N ILE A 28 6.77 0.11 -1.31
CA ILE A 28 6.26 1.05 -0.31
C ILE A 28 6.20 0.35 1.05
N CYS A 29 6.78 1.00 2.07
CA CYS A 29 6.64 0.62 3.47
C CYS A 29 5.59 1.51 4.13
N CYS A 30 4.53 0.88 4.63
CA CYS A 30 3.43 1.54 5.31
C CYS A 30 3.58 1.41 6.82
N ALA A 31 3.12 2.44 7.54
CA ALA A 31 3.20 2.47 8.99
C ALA A 31 2.05 1.72 9.69
N SER A 32 1.06 1.24 8.94
CA SER A 32 0.04 0.29 9.39
C SER A 32 -0.49 -0.53 8.21
N ASP A 33 -1.17 -1.64 8.50
CA ASP A 33 -1.80 -2.51 7.51
C ASP A 33 -2.97 -1.83 6.76
N GLU A 34 -3.73 -0.93 7.39
CA GLU A 34 -4.79 -0.16 6.72
C GLU A 34 -4.20 0.75 5.64
N MET A 35 -3.07 1.39 5.93
CA MET A 35 -2.37 2.19 4.94
C MET A 35 -1.85 1.31 3.79
N ALA A 36 -1.30 0.13 4.10
CA ALA A 36 -0.85 -0.83 3.10
C ALA A 36 -2.00 -1.30 2.19
N ILE A 37 -3.19 -1.54 2.76
CA ILE A 37 -4.40 -1.86 1.98
C ILE A 37 -4.76 -0.69 1.05
N GLY A 38 -4.71 0.56 1.53
CA GLY A 38 -4.93 1.73 0.69
C GLY A 38 -3.97 1.82 -0.50
N VAL A 39 -2.69 1.52 -0.26
CA VAL A 39 -1.66 1.44 -1.31
C VAL A 39 -1.97 0.33 -2.33
N ILE A 40 -2.34 -0.86 -1.87
CA ILE A 40 -2.68 -2.01 -2.74
C ILE A 40 -3.88 -1.66 -3.63
N LEU A 41 -4.91 -1.00 -3.08
CA LEU A 41 -6.07 -0.56 -3.84
C LEU A 41 -5.67 0.46 -4.93
N ALA A 42 -4.83 1.44 -4.58
CA ALA A 42 -4.35 2.43 -5.55
C ALA A 42 -3.51 1.81 -6.66
N ALA A 43 -2.64 0.85 -6.32
CA ALA A 43 -1.85 0.10 -7.27
C ALA A 43 -2.75 -0.67 -8.25
N ARG A 44 -3.77 -1.37 -7.71
CA ARG A 44 -4.74 -2.13 -8.51
C ARG A 44 -5.49 -1.24 -9.50
N ASP A 45 -5.93 -0.05 -9.08
CA ASP A 45 -6.64 0.90 -9.94
C ASP A 45 -5.76 1.48 -11.06
N LEU A 46 -4.44 1.51 -10.85
CA LEU A 46 -3.45 1.88 -11.86
C LEU A 46 -2.97 0.70 -12.71
N GLY A 47 -3.57 -0.49 -12.54
CA GLY A 47 -3.19 -1.70 -13.27
C GLY A 47 -1.85 -2.30 -12.84
N LEU A 48 -1.32 -1.91 -11.67
CA LEU A 48 -0.10 -2.47 -11.11
C LEU A 48 -0.40 -3.78 -10.38
N ARG A 49 0.39 -4.81 -10.68
CA ARG A 49 0.36 -6.07 -9.94
C ARG A 49 1.20 -5.96 -8.67
N VAL A 50 0.59 -6.30 -7.54
CA VAL A 50 1.27 -6.53 -6.27
C VAL A 50 1.34 -8.06 -6.08
N PRO A 51 2.52 -8.66 -5.81
CA PRO A 51 3.82 -8.01 -5.58
C PRO A 51 4.67 -7.77 -6.85
N ASP A 52 4.29 -8.29 -8.02
CA ASP A 52 5.17 -8.37 -9.21
C ASP A 52 5.82 -7.04 -9.66
N GLN A 53 5.06 -5.95 -9.58
CA GLN A 53 5.48 -4.61 -10.04
C GLN A 53 5.62 -3.60 -8.91
N LEU A 54 4.98 -3.87 -7.77
CA LEU A 54 5.05 -3.06 -6.58
C LEU A 54 4.98 -3.97 -5.36
N SER A 55 6.03 -3.93 -4.53
CA SER A 55 6.02 -4.56 -3.21
C SER A 55 5.39 -3.63 -2.16
N VAL A 56 4.58 -4.19 -1.26
CA VAL A 56 3.94 -3.43 -0.18
C VAL A 56 4.13 -4.18 1.13
N ILE A 57 4.57 -3.47 2.17
CA ILE A 57 4.66 -4.01 3.54
C ILE A 57 3.88 -3.11 4.51
N GLY A 58 3.21 -3.73 5.48
CA GLY A 58 2.48 -3.06 6.57
C GLY A 58 3.04 -3.39 7.96
N VAL A 59 2.30 -2.97 8.98
CA VAL A 59 2.57 -3.15 10.42
C VAL A 59 1.21 -3.38 11.12
N ASP A 60 1.18 -4.14 12.22
CA ASP A 60 0.04 -4.41 13.13
C ASP A 60 -0.74 -5.71 12.88
N LYS A 61 -0.49 -6.44 11.79
CA LYS A 61 -1.18 -7.71 11.46
C LYS A 61 -2.71 -7.63 11.59
N HIS A 62 -3.28 -6.58 11.02
CA HIS A 62 -4.71 -6.37 11.00
C HIS A 62 -5.41 -7.56 10.29
N PRO A 63 -6.58 -8.03 10.75
CA PRO A 63 -7.24 -9.21 10.18
C PRO A 63 -7.46 -9.13 8.67
N LEU A 64 -7.72 -7.92 8.15
CA LEU A 64 -7.85 -7.68 6.72
C LEU A 64 -6.53 -7.92 5.95
N GLY A 65 -5.37 -7.64 6.54
CA GLY A 65 -4.07 -7.88 5.89
C GLY A 65 -3.90 -9.32 5.42
N THR A 66 -4.40 -10.29 6.20
CA THR A 66 -4.37 -11.71 5.80
C THR A 66 -5.22 -11.98 4.55
N VAL A 67 -6.38 -11.32 4.41
CA VAL A 67 -7.26 -11.46 3.23
C VAL A 67 -6.58 -10.93 1.96
N PHE A 68 -5.77 -9.87 2.10
CA PHE A 68 -4.99 -9.29 1.00
C PHE A 68 -3.66 -10.00 0.75
N GLY A 69 -3.30 -11.01 1.55
CA GLY A 69 -1.98 -11.65 1.47
C GLY A 69 -0.83 -10.68 1.77
N LEU A 70 -1.07 -9.68 2.63
CA LEU A 70 -0.14 -8.61 2.94
C LEU A 70 1.03 -9.12 3.80
N THR A 71 2.26 -8.81 3.37
CA THR A 71 3.46 -8.93 4.22
C THR A 71 3.41 -7.85 5.30
N THR A 72 3.52 -8.24 6.57
CA THR A 72 3.37 -7.32 7.70
C THR A 72 4.32 -7.66 8.85
N ILE A 73 4.72 -6.65 9.62
CA ILE A 73 5.42 -6.80 10.89
C ILE A 73 4.39 -6.92 12.01
N ASP A 74 4.43 -8.05 12.73
CA ASP A 74 3.60 -8.31 13.90
C ASP A 74 4.20 -7.56 15.12
N GLN A 75 3.38 -6.79 15.83
CA GLN A 75 3.77 -6.02 17.03
C GLN A 75 2.88 -6.34 18.24
#